data_AF-A0A5J4T801-F1
#
_entry.id   AF-A0A5J4T801-F1
#
_cell.length_a   1.000
_cell.length_b   1.000
_cell.length_c   1.000
_cell.angle_alpha   90.00
_cell.angle_beta   90.00
_cell.angle_gamma   90.00
#
_symmetry.space_group_name_H-M   'P 1'
#
loop_
_entity.id
_entity.type
_entity.pdbx_description
1 polymer ?
#
loop_
_entity_poly.entity_id
_entity_poly.type
_entity_poly.pdbx_seq_one_letter_code
_entity_poly.pdbx_strand_id
1 'polypeptide(L)'
;MLNTLPNILSDLSFSQRLNVYESVAWIISGATSDDDKRDLIVRLFQLPNQEWTRIMQAIAGDQTGSQLSLPEAQRQIMLIVAINKRVVAPLGSSYVAQFSLIFMDCVGLYTACSNILKAGINQAGGDGPNGDAAANMHEAQQIRNTRKEILRLFNVFIETADDPHSISTMYLPAILQQVLPQYPSTPKIVRDSEMLTLFTTVIVKLKNLILPQIQEILGALFEATIQMITQNFEDYPEHRSGFYSFLRALNHHCPTALASLPAHGAQMKLVVEAGIWA
;
A
#
# COMPACT_ATOMS: atom_id res chain seq x y z
N MET A 1 1.22 29.15 -14.26
CA MET A 1 0.23 28.05 -14.10
C MET A 1 0.23 27.48 -12.69
N LEU A 2 1.37 27.03 -12.14
CA LEU A 2 1.42 26.46 -10.78
C LEU A 2 1.02 27.47 -9.68
N ASN A 3 1.40 28.75 -9.80
CA ASN A 3 1.04 29.78 -8.82
C ASN A 3 -0.47 30.09 -8.77
N THR A 4 -1.22 29.77 -9.83
CA THR A 4 -2.67 29.97 -9.91
C THR A 4 -3.45 28.68 -9.64
N LEU A 5 -2.74 27.58 -9.34
CA LEU A 5 -3.32 26.26 -9.13
C LEU A 5 -4.38 26.25 -8.01
N PRO A 6 -4.21 26.93 -6.86
CA PRO A 6 -5.26 26.97 -5.83
C PRO A 6 -6.60 27.52 -6.33
N ASN A 7 -6.57 28.56 -7.15
CA ASN A 7 -7.76 29.18 -7.72
C ASN A 7 -8.42 28.27 -8.78
N ILE A 8 -7.62 27.50 -9.51
CA ILE A 8 -8.14 26.54 -10.50
C ILE A 8 -8.80 25.35 -9.80
N LEU A 9 -8.24 24.91 -8.65
CA LEU A 9 -8.70 23.71 -7.95
C LEU A 9 -9.97 23.92 -7.11
N SER A 10 -10.31 25.15 -6.70
CA SER A 10 -11.41 25.42 -5.77
C SER A 10 -12.75 24.86 -6.25
N ASP A 11 -13.01 24.96 -7.55
CA ASP A 11 -14.31 24.65 -8.15
C ASP A 11 -14.36 23.25 -8.77
N LEU A 12 -13.26 22.49 -8.68
CA LEU A 12 -13.13 21.19 -9.33
C LEU A 12 -13.57 20.03 -8.44
N SER A 13 -14.26 19.08 -9.06
CA SER A 13 -14.57 17.77 -8.47
C SER A 13 -13.31 16.94 -8.22
N PHE A 14 -13.43 15.89 -7.40
CA PHE A 14 -12.33 14.96 -7.08
C PHE A 14 -11.59 14.46 -8.34
N SER A 15 -12.34 13.92 -9.32
CA SER A 15 -11.76 13.38 -10.56
C SER A 15 -11.06 14.46 -11.40
N GLN A 16 -11.66 15.66 -11.50
CA GLN A 16 -11.07 16.77 -12.24
C GLN A 16 -9.76 17.25 -11.60
N ARG A 17 -9.69 17.30 -10.26
CA ARG A 17 -8.44 17.62 -9.54
C ARG A 17 -7.35 16.62 -9.90
N LEU A 18 -7.65 15.31 -9.86
CA LEU A 18 -6.68 14.26 -10.23
C LEU A 18 -6.16 14.45 -11.66
N ASN A 19 -7.04 14.71 -12.62
CA ASN A 19 -6.65 14.92 -14.02
C ASN A 19 -5.76 16.15 -14.19
N VAL A 20 -5.99 17.23 -13.43
CA VAL A 20 -5.11 18.41 -13.43
C VAL A 20 -3.73 18.04 -12.93
N TYR A 21 -3.61 17.36 -11.79
CA TYR A 21 -2.31 16.92 -11.25
C TYR A 21 -1.57 16.00 -12.22
N GLU A 22 -2.25 15.02 -12.81
CA GLU A 22 -1.67 14.09 -13.79
C GLU A 22 -1.20 14.83 -15.05
N SER A 23 -2.02 15.73 -15.59
CA SER A 23 -1.67 16.51 -16.79
C SER A 23 -0.47 17.42 -16.55
N VAL A 24 -0.43 18.08 -15.39
CA VAL A 24 0.71 18.94 -15.02
C VAL A 24 1.97 18.09 -14.81
N ALA A 25 1.86 16.89 -14.24
CA ALA A 25 2.98 15.97 -14.10
C ALA A 25 3.56 15.55 -15.46
N TRP A 26 2.71 15.28 -16.46
CA TRP A 26 3.16 15.05 -17.84
C TRP A 26 3.86 16.26 -18.47
N ILE A 27 3.40 17.48 -18.17
CA ILE A 27 4.09 18.70 -18.64
C ILE A 27 5.48 18.81 -18.00
N ILE A 28 5.59 18.54 -16.70
CA ILE A 28 6.85 18.60 -15.96
C ILE A 28 7.84 17.55 -16.48
N SER A 29 7.38 16.35 -16.81
CA SER A 29 8.28 15.29 -17.31
C SER A 29 8.99 15.65 -18.61
N GLY A 30 8.38 16.54 -19.42
CA GLY A 30 8.94 17.11 -20.65
C GLY A 30 9.93 18.28 -20.45
N ALA A 31 10.18 18.74 -19.21
CA ALA A 31 11.17 19.78 -18.97
C ALA A 31 12.60 19.30 -19.31
N THR A 32 13.48 20.21 -19.73
CA THR A 32 14.81 19.88 -20.26
C THR A 32 15.89 19.71 -19.20
N SER A 33 15.77 20.37 -18.05
CA SER A 33 16.74 20.33 -16.95
C SER A 33 16.18 19.58 -15.75
N ASP A 34 17.01 18.75 -15.11
CA ASP A 34 16.64 18.02 -13.89
C ASP A 34 16.45 18.95 -12.68
N ASP A 35 17.15 20.09 -12.65
CA ASP A 35 16.96 21.11 -11.61
C ASP A 35 15.58 21.76 -11.74
N ASP A 36 15.19 22.13 -12.97
CA ASP A 36 13.87 22.71 -13.24
C ASP A 36 12.75 21.71 -12.93
N LYS A 37 12.93 20.43 -13.29
CA LYS A 37 11.99 19.36 -12.92
C LYS A 37 11.79 19.28 -11.41
N ARG A 38 12.88 19.26 -10.65
CA ARG A 38 12.82 19.20 -9.17
C ARG A 38 12.05 20.37 -8.59
N ASP A 39 12.35 21.59 -9.04
CA ASP A 39 11.66 22.80 -8.58
C ASP A 39 10.17 22.80 -8.93
N LEU A 40 9.81 22.33 -10.14
CA LEU A 40 8.42 22.24 -10.57
C LEU A 40 7.64 21.18 -9.79
N ILE A 41 8.25 20.03 -9.47
CA ILE A 41 7.64 18.98 -8.63
C ILE A 41 7.37 19.52 -7.22
N VAL A 42 8.32 20.22 -6.62
CA VAL A 42 8.13 20.86 -5.29
C VAL A 42 6.94 21.82 -5.32
N ARG A 43 6.83 22.64 -6.36
CA ARG A 43 5.69 23.58 -6.52
C ARG A 43 4.37 22.86 -6.78
N LEU A 44 4.36 21.78 -7.57
CA LEU A 44 3.16 20.97 -7.82
C LEU A 44 2.60 20.42 -6.51
N PHE A 45 3.49 19.93 -5.63
CA PHE A 45 3.12 19.28 -4.39
C PHE A 45 2.98 20.20 -3.18
N GLN A 46 3.22 21.50 -3.33
CA GLN A 46 3.17 22.44 -2.21
C GLN A 46 1.84 22.38 -1.45
N LEU A 47 0.69 22.48 -2.15
CA LEU A 47 -0.62 22.47 -1.52
C LEU A 47 -0.98 21.08 -0.92
N PRO A 48 -0.85 19.95 -1.65
CA PRO A 48 -1.05 18.62 -1.08
C PRO A 48 -0.19 18.35 0.15
N ASN A 49 1.09 18.75 0.14
CA ASN A 49 2.00 18.50 1.26
C ASN A 49 1.67 19.35 2.49
N GLN A 50 1.22 20.59 2.29
CA GLN A 50 0.73 21.43 3.39
C GLN A 50 -0.50 20.81 4.08
N GLU A 51 -1.50 20.39 3.30
CA GLU A 51 -2.69 19.73 3.84
C GLU A 51 -2.34 18.37 4.47
N TRP A 52 -1.47 17.58 3.84
CA TRP A 52 -0.98 16.32 4.39
C TRP A 52 -0.35 16.53 5.77
N THR A 53 0.56 17.48 5.88
CA THR A 53 1.27 17.80 7.13
C THR A 53 0.28 18.20 8.22
N ARG A 54 -0.69 19.06 7.89
CA ARG A 54 -1.74 19.49 8.83
C ARG A 54 -2.56 18.31 9.35
N ILE A 55 -2.97 17.40 8.47
CA ILE A 55 -3.78 16.23 8.84
C ILE A 55 -2.95 15.24 9.66
N MET A 56 -1.70 14.96 9.27
CA MET A 56 -0.83 14.04 10.02
C MET A 56 -0.53 14.56 11.42
N GLN A 57 -0.30 15.86 11.58
CA GLN A 57 -0.13 16.49 12.90
C GLN A 57 -1.38 16.36 13.77
N ALA A 58 -2.58 16.57 13.20
CA ALA A 58 -3.83 16.39 13.92
C ALA A 58 -4.05 14.94 14.37
N ILE A 59 -3.73 13.96 13.51
CA ILE A 59 -3.82 12.53 13.84
C ILE A 59 -2.79 12.15 14.90
N ALA A 60 -1.54 12.60 14.77
CA ALA A 60 -0.47 12.29 15.73
C ALA A 60 -0.73 12.87 17.12
N GLY A 61 -1.43 14.01 17.20
CA GLY A 61 -1.84 14.62 18.46
C GLY A 61 -3.05 13.95 19.14
N ASP A 62 -3.76 13.06 18.44
CA ASP A 62 -4.97 12.42 18.95
C ASP A 62 -4.72 11.00 19.49
N GLN A 63 -4.80 10.87 20.81
CA GLN A 63 -4.65 9.57 21.49
C GLN A 63 -5.87 8.66 21.34
N THR A 64 -7.02 9.18 20.91
CA THR A 64 -8.28 8.43 20.80
C THR A 64 -8.50 7.80 19.43
N GLY A 65 -7.77 8.25 18.39
CA GLY A 65 -7.96 7.83 17.01
C GLY A 65 -9.21 8.41 16.32
N SER A 66 -9.94 9.31 16.98
CA SER A 66 -11.13 9.98 16.46
C SER A 66 -10.84 10.86 15.24
N GLN A 67 -9.69 11.53 15.20
CA GLN A 67 -9.30 12.42 14.10
C GLN A 67 -9.17 11.68 12.77
N LEU A 68 -8.64 10.45 12.82
CA LEU A 68 -8.51 9.61 11.63
C LEU A 68 -9.88 9.21 11.08
N SER A 69 -10.87 9.00 11.96
CA SER A 69 -12.22 8.61 11.56
C SER A 69 -13.07 9.78 11.04
N LEU A 70 -12.58 11.03 11.11
CA LEU A 70 -13.34 12.18 10.61
C LEU A 70 -13.54 12.11 9.09
N PRO A 71 -14.78 12.30 8.58
CA PRO A 71 -15.06 12.22 7.15
C PRO A 71 -14.22 13.17 6.29
N GLU A 72 -13.94 14.38 6.80
CA GLU A 72 -13.09 15.35 6.09
C GLU A 72 -11.62 14.90 6.02
N ALA A 73 -11.08 14.35 7.12
CA ALA A 73 -9.72 13.82 7.13
C ALA A 73 -9.58 12.66 6.14
N GLN A 74 -10.50 11.70 6.15
CA GLN A 74 -10.51 10.58 5.20
C GLN A 74 -10.60 11.06 3.75
N ARG A 75 -11.47 12.04 3.46
CA ARG A 75 -11.61 12.61 2.10
C ARG A 75 -10.30 13.23 1.60
N GLN A 76 -9.64 14.03 2.44
CA GLN A 76 -8.39 14.70 2.06
C GLN A 76 -7.22 13.72 1.94
N ILE A 77 -7.11 12.76 2.86
CA ILE A 77 -6.12 11.67 2.77
C ILE A 77 -6.28 10.92 1.45
N MET A 78 -7.50 10.49 1.13
CA MET A 78 -7.80 9.78 -0.12
C MET A 78 -7.46 10.61 -1.36
N LEU A 79 -7.76 11.91 -1.35
CA LEU A 79 -7.38 12.81 -2.45
C LEU A 79 -5.86 12.89 -2.61
N ILE A 80 -5.11 13.12 -1.53
CA ILE A 80 -3.66 13.28 -1.56
C ILE A 80 -2.97 11.98 -2.01
N VAL A 81 -3.39 10.83 -1.47
CA VAL A 81 -2.86 9.52 -1.89
C VAL A 81 -3.18 9.26 -3.36
N ALA A 82 -4.39 9.58 -3.82
CA ALA A 82 -4.78 9.42 -5.22
C ALA A 82 -3.97 10.33 -6.17
N ILE A 83 -3.72 11.59 -5.78
CA ILE A 83 -2.83 12.51 -6.52
C ILE A 83 -1.45 11.88 -6.66
N ASN A 84 -0.86 11.43 -5.55
CA ASN A 84 0.46 10.83 -5.54
C ASN A 84 0.53 9.62 -6.49
N LYS A 85 -0.45 8.71 -6.43
CA LYS A 85 -0.53 7.56 -7.34
C LYS A 85 -0.61 7.95 -8.82
N ARG A 86 -1.38 8.99 -9.15
CA ARG A 86 -1.58 9.45 -10.55
C ARG A 86 -0.34 10.05 -11.16
N VAL A 87 0.53 10.65 -10.36
CA VAL A 87 1.72 11.33 -10.89
C VAL A 87 2.97 10.45 -10.91
N VAL A 88 2.96 9.27 -10.29
CA VAL A 88 4.14 8.38 -10.26
C VAL A 88 4.58 8.02 -11.68
N ALA A 89 3.67 7.54 -12.53
CA ALA A 89 4.02 7.14 -13.89
C ALA A 89 4.49 8.32 -14.78
N PRO A 90 3.81 9.49 -14.80
CA PRO A 90 4.31 10.66 -15.53
C PRO A 90 5.68 11.15 -15.08
N LEU A 91 5.96 11.18 -13.77
CA LEU A 91 7.19 11.73 -13.22
C LEU A 91 8.36 10.72 -13.18
N GLY A 92 8.07 9.42 -13.19
CA GLY A 92 9.08 8.35 -13.13
C GLY A 92 10.01 8.50 -11.92
N SER A 93 11.30 8.30 -12.12
CA SER A 93 12.32 8.42 -11.06
C SER A 93 12.42 9.80 -10.41
N SER A 94 11.92 10.87 -11.06
CA SER A 94 11.90 12.21 -10.44
C SER A 94 10.90 12.30 -9.27
N TYR A 95 9.97 11.35 -9.15
CA TYR A 95 9.00 11.29 -8.05
C TYR A 95 9.61 10.85 -6.70
N VAL A 96 10.80 10.24 -6.70
CA VAL A 96 11.43 9.67 -5.49
C VAL A 96 11.53 10.68 -4.35
N ALA A 97 11.86 11.94 -4.65
CA ALA A 97 11.96 12.99 -3.63
C ALA A 97 10.61 13.25 -2.92
N GLN A 98 9.52 13.31 -3.69
CA GLN A 98 8.18 13.49 -3.13
C GLN A 98 7.71 12.26 -2.36
N PHE A 99 7.93 11.05 -2.88
CA PHE A 99 7.58 9.82 -2.17
C PHE A 99 8.28 9.75 -0.81
N SER A 100 9.58 10.08 -0.78
CA SER A 100 10.40 10.05 0.44
C SER A 100 9.88 10.99 1.52
N LEU A 101 9.32 12.13 1.14
CA LEU A 101 8.72 13.10 2.06
C LEU A 101 7.53 12.53 2.83
N ILE A 102 6.66 11.77 2.16
CA ILE A 102 5.40 11.28 2.74
C ILE A 102 5.46 9.82 3.21
N PHE A 103 6.55 9.10 2.91
CA PHE A 103 6.63 7.65 3.08
C PHE A 103 6.41 7.20 4.53
N MET A 104 7.12 7.82 5.49
CA MET A 104 7.01 7.43 6.90
C MET A 104 5.64 7.76 7.48
N ASP A 105 5.03 8.87 7.05
CA ASP A 105 3.65 9.19 7.43
C ASP A 105 2.68 8.14 6.88
N CYS A 106 2.87 7.70 5.63
CA CYS A 106 2.05 6.63 5.05
C CYS A 106 2.20 5.30 5.82
N VAL A 107 3.41 4.94 6.25
CA VAL A 107 3.66 3.76 7.08
C VAL A 107 2.95 3.88 8.44
N GLY A 108 3.08 5.04 9.10
CA GLY A 108 2.41 5.32 10.37
C GLY A 108 0.89 5.30 10.24
N LEU A 109 0.36 5.93 9.19
CA LEU A 109 -1.08 5.98 8.89
C LEU A 109 -1.65 4.60 8.61
N TYR A 110 -0.96 3.78 7.81
CA TYR A 110 -1.35 2.38 7.56
C TYR A 110 -1.45 1.58 8.87
N THR A 111 -0.48 1.77 9.76
CA THR A 111 -0.43 1.12 11.08
C THR A 111 -1.57 1.60 11.98
N ALA A 112 -1.83 2.91 12.04
CA ALA A 112 -2.93 3.50 12.79
C ALA A 112 -4.30 2.99 12.30
N CYS A 113 -4.55 3.03 10.99
CA CYS A 113 -5.75 2.45 10.38
C CYS A 113 -5.93 0.97 10.75
N SER A 114 -4.84 0.19 10.69
CA SER A 114 -4.87 -1.24 11.02
C SER A 114 -5.23 -1.48 12.48
N ASN A 115 -4.71 -0.68 13.39
CA ASN A 115 -5.01 -0.80 14.82
C ASN A 115 -6.46 -0.42 15.14
N ILE A 116 -6.99 0.65 14.55
CA ILE A 116 -8.39 1.05 14.73
C ILE A 116 -9.34 -0.03 14.21
N LEU A 117 -9.10 -0.55 13.00
CA LEU A 117 -9.93 -1.61 12.43
C LEU A 117 -9.89 -2.88 13.26
N LYS A 118 -8.69 -3.33 13.66
CA LYS A 118 -8.54 -4.49 14.54
C LYS A 118 -9.28 -4.31 15.85
N ALA A 119 -9.12 -3.16 16.51
CA ALA A 119 -9.79 -2.89 17.77
C ALA A 119 -11.33 -2.91 17.62
N GLY A 120 -11.87 -2.21 16.62
CA GLY A 120 -13.31 -2.15 16.39
C GLY A 120 -13.93 -3.51 16.06
N ILE A 121 -13.30 -4.29 15.17
CA ILE A 121 -13.81 -5.60 14.76
C ILE A 121 -13.67 -6.63 15.90
N ASN A 122 -12.54 -6.62 16.62
CA ASN A 122 -12.35 -7.55 17.75
C ASN A 122 -13.32 -7.25 18.89
N GLN A 123 -13.61 -5.98 19.19
CA GLN A 123 -14.64 -5.59 20.16
C GLN A 123 -16.03 -6.05 19.74
N ALA A 124 -16.30 -6.09 18.43
CA ALA A 124 -17.56 -6.57 17.88
C ALA A 124 -17.65 -8.11 17.77
N GLY A 125 -16.60 -8.86 18.10
CA GLY A 125 -16.62 -10.34 18.09
C GLY A 125 -15.68 -11.02 17.09
N GLY A 126 -14.75 -10.28 16.47
CA GLY A 126 -13.68 -10.86 15.64
C GLY A 126 -14.18 -11.43 14.30
N ASP A 127 -13.64 -12.57 13.87
CA ASP A 127 -14.04 -13.28 12.64
C ASP A 127 -15.40 -14.01 12.81
N GLY A 128 -16.43 -13.28 13.24
CA GLY A 128 -17.80 -13.76 13.42
C GLY A 128 -18.84 -12.74 12.92
N PRO A 129 -20.15 -13.10 12.93
CA PRO A 129 -21.18 -12.30 12.24
C PRO A 129 -21.26 -10.84 12.68
N ASN A 130 -21.04 -10.56 13.96
CA ASN A 130 -21.06 -9.20 14.50
C ASN A 130 -19.80 -8.40 14.11
N GLY A 131 -18.65 -9.06 14.00
CA GLY A 131 -17.42 -8.44 13.49
C GLY A 131 -17.48 -8.18 11.99
N ASP A 132 -18.13 -9.08 11.23
CA ASP A 132 -18.43 -8.85 9.80
C ASP A 132 -19.38 -7.66 9.61
N ALA A 133 -20.40 -7.53 10.46
CA ALA A 133 -21.28 -6.36 10.45
C ALA A 133 -20.51 -5.06 10.77
N ALA A 134 -19.60 -5.09 11.75
CA ALA A 134 -18.74 -3.95 12.07
C ALA A 134 -17.78 -3.58 10.94
N ALA A 135 -17.21 -4.58 10.26
CA ALA A 135 -16.35 -4.37 9.09
C ALA A 135 -17.08 -3.73 7.90
N ASN A 136 -18.40 -3.94 7.81
CA ASN A 136 -19.25 -3.38 6.76
C ASN A 136 -19.83 -1.99 7.10
N MET A 137 -19.57 -1.47 8.29
CA MET A 137 -19.93 -0.09 8.62
C MET A 137 -19.16 0.90 7.73
N HIS A 138 -19.79 2.03 7.41
CA HIS A 138 -19.23 3.01 6.49
C HIS A 138 -17.87 3.54 6.97
N GLU A 139 -17.71 3.83 8.27
CA GLU A 139 -16.44 4.30 8.82
C GLU A 139 -15.32 3.27 8.67
N ALA A 140 -15.61 1.99 8.95
CA ALA A 140 -14.64 0.90 8.80
C ALA A 140 -14.22 0.72 7.34
N GLN A 141 -15.16 0.83 6.40
CA GLN A 141 -14.87 0.77 4.97
C GLN A 141 -13.97 1.93 4.49
N GLN A 142 -14.19 3.15 4.98
CA GLN A 142 -13.33 4.30 4.66
C GLN A 142 -11.89 4.07 5.15
N ILE A 143 -11.72 3.66 6.41
CA ILE A 143 -10.41 3.38 6.99
C ILE A 143 -9.71 2.23 6.24
N ARG A 144 -10.46 1.19 5.87
CA ARG A 144 -9.94 0.07 5.06
C ARG A 144 -9.49 0.56 3.69
N ASN A 145 -10.27 1.39 3.02
CA ASN A 145 -9.92 1.94 1.71
C ASN A 145 -8.64 2.78 1.78
N THR A 146 -8.46 3.58 2.82
CA THR A 146 -7.20 4.32 3.04
C THR A 146 -6.00 3.38 3.11
N ARG A 147 -6.07 2.24 3.81
CA ARG A 147 -4.98 1.25 3.84
C ARG A 147 -4.68 0.66 2.47
N LYS A 148 -5.72 0.24 1.73
CA LYS A 148 -5.57 -0.31 0.38
C LYS A 148 -4.87 0.68 -0.55
N GLU A 149 -5.24 1.95 -0.47
CA GLU A 149 -4.69 2.99 -1.34
C GLU A 149 -3.23 3.31 -0.99
N ILE A 150 -2.83 3.23 0.28
CA ILE A 150 -1.42 3.33 0.69
C ILE A 150 -0.61 2.15 0.12
N LEU A 151 -1.11 0.91 0.25
CA LEU A 151 -0.43 -0.25 -0.32
C LEU A 151 -0.30 -0.15 -1.85
N ARG A 152 -1.33 0.35 -2.54
CA ARG A 152 -1.29 0.61 -3.99
C ARG A 152 -0.29 1.69 -4.34
N LEU A 153 -0.16 2.74 -3.52
CA LEU A 153 0.86 3.78 -3.72
C LEU A 153 2.27 3.19 -3.60
N PHE A 154 2.52 2.39 -2.55
CA PHE A 154 3.80 1.69 -2.40
C PHE A 154 4.09 0.78 -3.60
N ASN A 155 3.08 0.03 -4.06
CA ASN A 155 3.21 -0.86 -5.19
C ASN A 155 3.63 -0.12 -6.48
N VAL A 156 2.88 0.92 -6.85
CA VAL A 156 3.15 1.71 -8.07
C VAL A 156 4.52 2.41 -7.97
N PHE A 157 4.90 2.92 -6.80
CA PHE A 157 6.22 3.49 -6.60
C PHE A 157 7.34 2.46 -6.81
N ILE A 158 7.26 1.30 -6.15
CA ILE A 158 8.29 0.24 -6.25
C ILE A 158 8.39 -0.30 -7.68
N GLU A 159 7.25 -0.45 -8.36
CA GLU A 159 7.20 -0.92 -9.75
C GLU A 159 7.94 0.05 -10.69
N THR A 160 7.72 1.35 -10.52
CA THR A 160 8.27 2.41 -11.40
C THR A 160 9.69 2.87 -11.02
N ALA A 161 10.14 2.66 -9.79
CA ALA A 161 11.43 3.19 -9.33
C ALA A 161 12.64 2.54 -10.04
N ASP A 162 13.62 3.33 -10.46
CA ASP A 162 14.74 2.82 -11.28
C ASP A 162 15.88 2.18 -10.49
N ASP A 163 15.92 2.37 -9.17
CA ASP A 163 17.00 1.88 -8.30
C ASP A 163 16.51 0.85 -7.26
N PRO A 164 16.59 -0.46 -7.57
CA PRO A 164 16.28 -1.53 -6.63
C PRO A 164 17.08 -1.49 -5.32
N HIS A 165 18.32 -0.99 -5.34
CA HIS A 165 19.15 -0.94 -4.14
C HIS A 165 18.60 0.07 -3.14
N SER A 166 18.28 1.29 -3.59
CA SER A 166 17.60 2.29 -2.76
C SER A 166 16.26 1.78 -2.24
N ILE A 167 15.49 1.03 -3.05
CA ILE A 167 14.26 0.38 -2.58
C ILE A 167 14.52 -0.54 -1.38
N SER A 168 15.52 -1.41 -1.52
CA SER A 168 15.86 -2.41 -0.51
C SER A 168 16.40 -1.81 0.79
N THR A 169 17.09 -0.67 0.73
CA THR A 169 17.77 -0.07 1.90
C THR A 169 16.94 1.03 2.56
N MET A 170 16.22 1.84 1.79
CA MET A 170 15.53 3.04 2.31
C MET A 170 14.07 2.78 2.71
N TYR A 171 13.35 1.93 1.97
CA TYR A 171 11.89 1.80 2.14
C TYR A 171 11.48 0.42 2.65
N LEU A 172 12.07 -0.64 2.11
CA LEU A 172 11.70 -2.01 2.46
C LEU A 172 11.80 -2.30 3.97
N PRO A 173 12.82 -1.84 4.73
CA PRO A 173 12.90 -2.14 6.17
C PRO A 173 11.67 -1.66 6.96
N ALA A 174 11.17 -0.45 6.67
CA ALA A 174 9.98 0.07 7.35
C ALA A 174 8.71 -0.69 6.94
N ILE A 175 8.60 -1.11 5.68
CA ILE A 175 7.49 -1.96 5.21
C ILE A 175 7.49 -3.31 5.95
N LEU A 176 8.65 -3.96 6.06
CA LEU A 176 8.77 -5.25 6.75
C LEU A 176 8.50 -5.13 8.25
N GLN A 177 9.00 -4.06 8.90
CA GLN A 177 8.91 -3.93 10.35
C GLN A 177 7.55 -3.40 10.84
N GLN A 178 6.85 -2.58 10.05
CA GLN A 178 5.64 -1.88 10.50
C GLN A 178 4.38 -2.27 9.73
N VAL A 179 4.50 -2.53 8.41
CA VAL A 179 3.35 -2.76 7.51
C VAL A 179 3.03 -4.25 7.39
N LEU A 180 4.03 -5.09 7.08
CA LEU A 180 3.88 -6.54 6.92
C LEU A 180 3.28 -7.23 8.17
N PRO A 181 3.69 -6.92 9.41
CA PRO A 181 3.18 -7.60 10.60
C PRO A 181 1.69 -7.32 10.88
N GLN A 182 1.13 -6.28 10.26
CA GLN A 182 -0.30 -6.00 10.33
C GLN A 182 -1.13 -7.05 9.58
N TYR A 183 -0.58 -7.67 8.53
CA TYR A 183 -1.32 -8.61 7.68
C TYR A 183 -1.86 -9.84 8.42
N PRO A 184 -1.01 -10.66 9.10
CA PRO A 184 -1.49 -11.86 9.79
C PRO A 184 -2.39 -11.53 10.99
N SER A 185 -2.18 -10.37 11.63
CA SER A 185 -2.96 -9.94 12.80
C SER A 185 -4.31 -9.27 12.45
N THR A 186 -4.58 -9.01 11.17
CA THR A 186 -5.82 -8.37 10.73
C THR A 186 -6.93 -9.42 10.53
N PRO A 187 -8.18 -9.20 11.02
CA PRO A 187 -9.34 -10.07 10.76
C PRO A 187 -9.54 -10.35 9.27
N LYS A 188 -10.00 -11.57 8.94
CA LYS A 188 -10.03 -12.08 7.56
C LYS A 188 -10.85 -11.20 6.62
N ILE A 189 -12.02 -10.73 7.08
CA ILE A 189 -12.95 -9.90 6.29
C ILE A 189 -12.34 -8.57 5.83
N VAL A 190 -11.42 -8.00 6.62
CA VAL A 190 -10.70 -6.75 6.29
C VAL A 190 -9.23 -6.96 5.97
N ARG A 191 -8.76 -8.19 5.78
CA ARG A 191 -7.38 -8.43 5.35
C ARG A 191 -7.23 -7.99 3.89
N ASP A 192 -6.19 -7.24 3.56
CA ASP A 192 -6.05 -6.59 2.26
C ASP A 192 -5.20 -7.43 1.29
N SER A 193 -5.80 -7.85 0.18
CA SER A 193 -5.13 -8.63 -0.88
C SER A 193 -3.97 -7.85 -1.51
N GLU A 194 -4.02 -6.52 -1.48
CA GLU A 194 -2.96 -5.62 -1.95
C GLU A 194 -1.60 -5.86 -1.29
N MET A 195 -1.55 -6.45 -0.08
CA MET A 195 -0.28 -6.85 0.55
C MET A 195 0.43 -7.93 -0.27
N LEU A 196 -0.31 -8.91 -0.78
CA LEU A 196 0.23 -9.98 -1.63
C LEU A 196 0.74 -9.40 -2.95
N THR A 197 -0.01 -8.47 -3.54
CA THR A 197 0.40 -7.73 -4.75
C THR A 197 1.68 -6.94 -4.50
N LEU A 198 1.76 -6.20 -3.40
CA LEU A 198 2.95 -5.43 -3.03
C LEU A 198 4.19 -6.33 -2.94
N PHE A 199 4.09 -7.45 -2.23
CA PHE A 199 5.24 -8.36 -2.08
C PHE A 199 5.56 -9.15 -3.35
N THR A 200 4.57 -9.37 -4.23
CA THR A 200 4.82 -9.86 -5.60
C THR A 200 5.70 -8.88 -6.36
N THR A 201 5.34 -7.59 -6.37
CA THR A 201 6.10 -6.52 -7.02
C THR A 201 7.50 -6.37 -6.41
N VAL A 202 7.62 -6.42 -5.08
CA VAL A 202 8.92 -6.39 -4.39
C VAL A 202 9.81 -7.54 -4.84
N ILE A 203 9.30 -8.77 -4.91
CA ILE A 203 10.08 -9.93 -5.38
C ILE A 203 10.54 -9.74 -6.82
N VAL A 204 9.64 -9.32 -7.71
CA VAL A 204 9.95 -9.07 -9.13
C VAL A 204 11.01 -7.98 -9.29
N LYS A 205 10.91 -6.91 -8.49
CA LYS A 205 11.79 -5.75 -8.56
C LYS A 205 13.17 -6.02 -7.98
N LEU A 206 13.23 -6.66 -6.80
CA LEU A 206 14.45 -6.82 -6.02
C LEU A 206 15.21 -8.11 -6.32
N LYS A 207 14.51 -9.17 -6.75
CA LYS A 207 15.10 -10.48 -7.07
C LYS A 207 16.04 -10.97 -5.96
N ASN A 208 17.33 -11.15 -6.25
CA ASN A 208 18.30 -11.63 -5.27
C ASN A 208 18.46 -10.71 -4.04
N LEU A 209 18.15 -9.41 -4.15
CA LEU A 209 18.27 -8.47 -3.04
C LEU A 209 17.26 -8.75 -1.92
N ILE A 210 16.13 -9.41 -2.21
CA ILE A 210 15.10 -9.72 -1.20
C ILE A 210 15.34 -11.06 -0.49
N LEU A 211 16.31 -11.87 -0.94
CA LEU A 211 16.55 -13.22 -0.42
C LEU A 211 16.68 -13.28 1.12
N PRO A 212 17.40 -12.36 1.80
CA PRO A 212 17.52 -12.41 3.25
C PRO A 212 16.18 -12.24 4.00
N GLN A 213 15.19 -11.59 3.37
CA GLN A 213 13.90 -11.26 3.98
C GLN A 213 12.77 -12.21 3.58
N ILE A 214 13.00 -13.13 2.63
CA ILE A 214 11.94 -14.02 2.13
C ILE A 214 11.30 -14.86 3.24
N GLN A 215 12.07 -15.37 4.20
CA GLN A 215 11.53 -16.20 5.28
C GLN A 215 10.57 -15.43 6.19
N GLU A 216 10.88 -14.16 6.48
CA GLU A 216 9.99 -13.27 7.23
C GLU A 216 8.69 -12.99 6.46
N ILE A 217 8.81 -12.70 5.15
CA ILE A 217 7.66 -12.46 4.27
C ILE A 217 6.75 -13.69 4.19
N LEU A 218 7.33 -14.88 4.02
CA LEU A 218 6.58 -16.13 3.99
C LEU A 218 5.90 -16.41 5.33
N GLY A 219 6.59 -16.19 6.45
CA GLY A 219 6.03 -16.36 7.78
C GLY A 219 4.80 -15.49 8.05
N ALA A 220 4.77 -14.27 7.50
CA ALA A 220 3.64 -13.36 7.66
C ALA A 220 2.48 -13.62 6.68
N LEU A 221 2.78 -13.94 5.41
CA LEU A 221 1.75 -14.00 4.36
C LEU A 221 1.16 -15.40 4.15
N PHE A 222 1.96 -16.46 4.31
CA PHE A 222 1.58 -17.78 3.80
C PHE A 222 0.41 -18.39 4.59
N GLU A 223 0.59 -18.64 5.88
CA GLU A 223 -0.42 -19.30 6.71
C GLU A 223 -1.70 -18.47 6.81
N ALA A 224 -1.57 -17.16 7.04
CA ALA A 224 -2.70 -16.24 7.13
C ALA A 224 -3.58 -16.25 5.87
N THR A 225 -2.96 -16.37 4.69
CA THR A 225 -3.71 -16.37 3.41
C THR A 225 -4.32 -17.74 3.12
N ILE A 226 -3.58 -18.83 3.35
CA ILE A 226 -4.07 -20.19 3.13
C ILE A 226 -5.34 -20.46 3.93
N GLN A 227 -5.36 -20.09 5.22
CA GLN A 227 -6.53 -20.27 6.08
C GLN A 227 -7.80 -19.55 5.57
N MET A 228 -7.66 -18.57 4.67
CA MET A 228 -8.78 -17.89 4.02
C MET A 228 -9.22 -18.62 2.74
N ILE A 229 -8.28 -18.97 1.88
CA ILE A 229 -8.60 -19.39 0.50
C ILE A 229 -8.89 -20.89 0.35
N THR A 230 -8.59 -21.72 1.35
CA THR A 230 -8.82 -23.18 1.32
C THR A 230 -10.11 -23.62 2.00
N GLN A 231 -10.88 -22.72 2.61
CA GLN A 231 -12.15 -23.10 3.25
C GLN A 231 -13.21 -23.45 2.21
N ASN A 232 -13.27 -22.68 1.13
CA ASN A 232 -14.10 -22.92 -0.04
C ASN A 232 -13.48 -22.25 -1.28
N PHE A 233 -14.08 -22.50 -2.45
CA PHE A 233 -13.59 -22.02 -3.74
C PHE A 233 -14.19 -20.67 -4.18
N GLU A 234 -15.09 -20.07 -3.41
CA GLU A 234 -15.84 -18.88 -3.82
C GLU A 234 -15.35 -17.63 -3.09
N ASP A 235 -14.98 -17.76 -1.81
CA ASP A 235 -14.55 -16.65 -0.97
C ASP A 235 -13.13 -16.17 -1.31
N TYR A 236 -12.90 -14.89 -1.04
CA TYR A 236 -11.61 -14.20 -1.17
C TYR A 236 -10.91 -14.42 -2.53
N PRO A 237 -11.58 -14.20 -3.67
CA PRO A 237 -10.99 -14.43 -4.99
C PRO A 237 -9.75 -13.56 -5.26
N GLU A 238 -9.75 -12.31 -4.75
CA GLU A 238 -8.60 -11.40 -4.85
C GLU A 238 -7.38 -11.93 -4.10
N HIS A 239 -7.56 -12.47 -2.89
CA HIS A 239 -6.49 -13.09 -2.10
C HIS A 239 -5.96 -14.33 -2.79
N ARG A 240 -6.84 -15.16 -3.37
CA ARG A 240 -6.44 -16.36 -4.11
C ARG A 240 -5.55 -16.00 -5.30
N SER A 241 -6.00 -15.05 -6.13
CA SER A 241 -5.23 -14.55 -7.28
C SER A 241 -3.90 -13.90 -6.85
N GLY A 242 -3.93 -13.06 -5.82
CA GLY A 242 -2.73 -12.42 -5.27
C GLY A 242 -1.73 -13.43 -4.71
N PHE A 243 -2.20 -14.48 -4.02
CA PHE A 243 -1.36 -15.51 -3.44
C PHE A 243 -0.65 -16.34 -4.51
N TYR A 244 -1.36 -16.76 -5.55
CA TYR A 244 -0.72 -17.51 -6.65
C TYR A 244 0.23 -16.65 -7.48
N SER A 245 -0.09 -15.37 -7.67
CA SER A 245 0.83 -14.41 -8.30
C SER A 245 2.12 -14.27 -7.48
N PHE A 246 2.00 -14.16 -6.16
CA PHE A 246 3.12 -14.11 -5.22
C PHE A 246 3.98 -15.38 -5.30
N LEU A 247 3.37 -16.58 -5.25
CA LEU A 247 4.10 -17.85 -5.35
C LEU A 247 4.80 -18.00 -6.70
N ARG A 248 4.16 -17.57 -7.79
CA ARG A 248 4.76 -17.59 -9.13
C ARG A 248 5.97 -16.68 -9.21
N ALA A 249 5.88 -15.46 -8.70
CA ALA A 249 7.00 -14.52 -8.66
C ALA A 249 8.15 -15.08 -7.81
N LEU A 250 7.84 -15.70 -6.67
CA LEU A 250 8.83 -16.33 -5.80
C LEU A 250 9.54 -17.48 -6.51
N ASN A 251 8.81 -18.38 -7.18
CA ASN A 251 9.39 -19.48 -7.94
C ASN A 251 10.27 -19.00 -9.10
N HIS A 252 9.86 -17.93 -9.78
CA HIS A 252 10.59 -17.43 -10.94
C HIS A 252 11.86 -16.64 -10.56
N HIS A 253 11.79 -15.80 -9.52
CA HIS A 253 12.87 -14.87 -9.17
C HIS A 253 13.70 -15.28 -7.96
N CYS A 254 13.17 -16.12 -7.07
CA CYS A 254 13.81 -16.57 -5.84
C CYS A 254 13.62 -18.09 -5.61
N PRO A 255 13.93 -18.97 -6.59
CA PRO A 255 13.64 -20.41 -6.49
C PRO A 255 14.35 -21.10 -5.32
N THR A 256 15.54 -20.63 -4.95
CA THR A 256 16.30 -21.15 -3.80
C THR A 256 15.58 -20.91 -2.47
N ALA A 257 14.76 -19.87 -2.38
CA ALA A 257 14.02 -19.58 -1.17
C ALA A 257 12.84 -20.56 -0.98
N LEU A 258 12.20 -21.01 -2.06
CA LEU A 258 11.22 -22.10 -1.99
C LEU A 258 11.87 -23.43 -1.57
N ALA A 259 13.07 -23.73 -2.07
CA ALA A 259 13.80 -24.93 -1.69
C ALA A 259 14.20 -24.97 -0.21
N SER A 260 14.27 -23.80 0.44
CA SER A 260 14.53 -23.68 1.88
C SER A 260 13.29 -23.80 2.76
N LEU A 261 12.09 -23.93 2.18
CA LEU A 261 10.90 -24.28 2.95
C LEU A 261 11.03 -25.71 3.51
N PRO A 262 10.61 -25.97 4.75
CA PRO A 262 10.69 -27.31 5.33
C PRO A 262 9.99 -28.35 4.45
N ALA A 263 10.75 -29.32 3.93
CA ALA A 263 10.28 -30.37 3.02
C ALA A 263 9.16 -31.26 3.60
N HIS A 264 8.85 -31.13 4.90
CA HIS A 264 7.83 -31.89 5.62
C HIS A 264 6.71 -31.02 6.21
N GLY A 265 6.67 -29.72 5.87
CA GLY A 265 5.58 -28.84 6.26
C GLY A 265 4.42 -28.86 5.25
N ALA A 266 3.19 -28.60 5.71
CA ALA A 266 2.01 -28.38 4.86
C ALA A 266 2.25 -27.36 3.73
N GLN A 267 3.25 -26.49 3.90
CA GLN A 267 3.67 -25.44 2.96
C GLN A 267 4.16 -25.97 1.60
N MET A 268 4.98 -27.03 1.54
CA MET A 268 5.47 -27.56 0.25
C MET A 268 4.34 -28.24 -0.54
N LYS A 269 3.46 -28.98 0.17
CA LYS A 269 2.25 -29.56 -0.42
C LYS A 269 1.32 -28.47 -0.96
N LEU A 270 1.16 -27.36 -0.24
CA LEU A 270 0.36 -26.21 -0.67
C LEU A 270 0.98 -25.44 -1.84
N VAL A 271 2.32 -25.36 -1.98
CA VAL A 271 2.97 -24.81 -3.18
C VAL A 271 2.70 -25.69 -4.40
N VAL A 272 2.75 -27.01 -4.22
CA VAL A 272 2.41 -27.98 -5.28
C VAL A 272 0.93 -27.92 -5.62
N GLU A 273 0.03 -27.91 -4.63
CA GLU A 273 -1.41 -27.75 -4.83
C GLU A 273 -1.73 -26.40 -5.48
N ALA A 274 -1.12 -25.31 -5.01
CA ALA A 274 -1.24 -23.98 -5.61
C ALA A 274 -0.90 -23.96 -7.12
N GLY A 275 0.13 -24.69 -7.53
CA GLY A 275 0.49 -24.84 -8.93
C GLY A 275 -0.49 -25.70 -9.75
N ILE A 276 -1.30 -26.54 -9.10
CA ILE A 276 -2.36 -27.35 -9.73
C ILE A 276 -3.67 -26.54 -9.85
N TRP A 277 -3.91 -25.59 -8.93
CA TRP A 277 -5.11 -24.75 -8.88
C TRP A 277 -5.00 -23.43 -9.68
N ALA A 278 -3.80 -23.06 -10.14
CA ALA A 278 -3.56 -21.89 -11.00
C ALA A 278 -3.72 -22.23 -12.48
#